data_AF-A0A2E9WG25-F1
#
_entry.id   AF-A0A2E9WG25-F1
#
_cell.length_a   1.000
_cell.length_b   1.000
_cell.length_c   1.000
_cell.angle_alpha   90.00
_cell.angle_beta   90.00
_cell.angle_gamma   90.00
#
_symmetry.space_group_name_H-M   'P 1'
#
loop_
_entity.id
_entity.type
_entity.pdbx_description
1 polymer ?
#
loop_
_entity_poly.entity_id
_entity_poly.type
_entity_poly.pdbx_seq_one_letter_code
_entity_poly.pdbx_strand_id
1 'polypeptide(L)' 'MKNSGVCPKCQSTNIKINSLGSWGNLTAGNFYRCTTCGFTEIWSDKGHQRDMKILIGVSIGACIIAVGMLAYFTMAG' A
#
# COMPACT_ATOMS: atom_id res chain seq x y z
N MET A 1 -3.75 12.16 -5.33
CA MET A 1 -2.56 12.92 -5.79
C MET A 1 -2.17 12.40 -7.18
N LYS A 2 -1.80 13.28 -8.11
CA LYS A 2 -1.69 13.07 -9.57
C LYS A 2 -0.52 12.14 -9.97
N ASN A 3 -0.72 11.47 -11.10
CA ASN A 3 0.15 10.56 -11.88
C ASN A 3 1.61 10.37 -11.43
N SER A 4 1.92 9.11 -11.12
CA SER A 4 2.86 8.27 -11.86
C SER A 4 4.02 8.99 -12.55
N GLY A 5 5.21 8.84 -11.97
CA GLY A 5 6.46 8.94 -12.74
C GLY A 5 6.89 10.35 -13.15
N VAL A 6 6.34 11.41 -12.56
CA VAL A 6 6.78 12.80 -12.82
C VAL A 6 7.23 13.49 -11.53
N CYS A 7 8.45 14.04 -11.51
CA CYS A 7 8.99 14.75 -10.36
C CYS A 7 8.24 16.06 -10.09
N PRO A 8 7.71 16.32 -8.89
CA PRO A 8 6.94 17.54 -8.61
C PRO A 8 7.81 18.78 -8.53
N LYS A 9 9.13 18.63 -8.34
CA LYS A 9 10.06 19.76 -8.27
C LYS A 9 10.55 20.23 -9.65
N CYS A 10 10.82 19.28 -10.55
CA CYS A 10 11.43 19.59 -11.85
C CYS A 10 10.63 19.06 -13.06
N GLN A 11 9.45 18.48 -12.83
CA GLN A 11 8.56 17.89 -13.85
C GLN A 11 9.22 16.85 -14.77
N SER A 12 10.40 16.34 -14.39
CA SER A 12 11.13 15.35 -15.16
C SER A 12 10.54 13.95 -14.95
N THR A 13 10.53 13.15 -16.01
CA THR A 13 10.12 11.73 -16.00
C THR A 13 11.27 10.77 -15.72
N ASN A 14 12.50 11.27 -15.57
CA ASN A 14 13.66 10.45 -15.24
C ASN A 14 13.71 10.21 -13.72
N ILE A 15 13.08 9.11 -13.30
CA ILE A 15 12.87 8.78 -11.89
C ILE A 15 13.29 7.35 -11.63
N LYS A 16 14.13 7.16 -10.63
CA LYS A 16 14.53 5.85 -10.13
C LYS A 16 13.66 5.48 -8.93
N ILE A 17 13.02 4.31 -9.01
CA ILE A 17 12.16 3.78 -7.96
C ILE A 17 13.00 2.78 -7.14
N ASN A 18 13.10 3.02 -5.84
CA ASN A 18 13.63 2.05 -4.88
C ASN A 18 12.49 1.57 -3.99
N SER A 19 12.13 0.29 -4.11
CA SER A 19 11.25 -0.37 -3.16
C SER A 19 12.08 -0.81 -1.95
N LEU A 20 11.67 -0.40 -0.74
CA LEU A 20 12.13 -1.08 0.47
C LEU A 20 11.50 -2.47 0.44
N GLY A 21 12.29 -3.54 0.44
CA GLY A 21 11.81 -4.91 0.22
C GLY A 21 10.54 -5.29 1.01
N SER A 22 9.73 -6.18 0.41
CA SER A 22 8.48 -6.80 0.86
C SER A 22 7.62 -6.03 1.89
N TRP A 23 8.03 -5.96 3.16
CA TRP A 23 7.28 -5.27 4.22
C TRP A 23 7.47 -3.75 4.26
N GLY A 24 8.65 -3.24 3.91
CA GLY A 24 8.92 -1.79 3.93
C GLY A 24 8.10 -1.04 2.89
N ASN A 25 7.91 -1.64 1.71
CA ASN A 25 7.04 -1.09 0.68
C ASN A 25 5.57 -1.09 1.12
N LEU A 26 5.14 -2.13 1.83
CA LEU A 26 3.77 -2.25 2.35
C LEU A 26 3.41 -1.09 3.30
N THR A 27 4.33 -0.64 4.15
CA THR A 27 4.07 0.43 5.14
C THR A 27 4.51 1.82 4.70
N ALA A 28 5.66 1.96 4.04
CA ALA A 28 6.23 3.25 3.68
C ALA A 28 5.95 3.66 2.23
N GLY A 29 5.55 2.73 1.35
CA GLY A 29 5.47 2.95 -0.08
C GLY A 29 6.83 2.91 -0.77
N ASN A 30 6.85 3.25 -2.05
CA ASN A 30 8.07 3.28 -2.85
C ASN A 30 8.80 4.62 -2.68
N PHE A 31 10.14 4.58 -2.67
CA PHE A 31 10.98 5.77 -2.67
C PHE A 31 11.26 6.16 -4.12
N TYR A 32 10.90 7.38 -4.49
CA TYR A 32 11.13 7.90 -5.83
C TYR A 32 12.27 8.91 -5.76
N ARG A 33 13.33 8.67 -6.54
CA ARG A 33 14.46 9.59 -6.69
C ARG A 33 14.49 10.13 -8.11
N CYS A 34 14.28 11.43 -8.25
CA CYS A 34 14.51 12.09 -9.53
C CYS A 34 16.02 12.22 -9.78
N THR A 35 16.49 11.69 -10.90
CA THR A 35 17.90 11.75 -11.30
C THR A 35 18.28 13.11 -11.86
N THR A 36 17.32 13.84 -12.42
CA THR A 36 17.53 15.16 -13.04
C THR A 36 17.78 16.25 -12.01
N CYS A 37 16.97 16.32 -10.95
CA CYS A 37 17.08 17.36 -9.92
C CYS A 37 17.54 16.83 -8.56
N GLY A 38 17.89 15.54 -8.45
CA GLY A 38 18.34 14.90 -7.21
C GLY A 38 17.27 14.81 -6.12
N PHE A 39 16.04 15.25 -6.40
CA PHE A 39 14.95 15.30 -5.44
C PHE A 39 14.52 13.88 -5.07
N THR A 40 14.42 13.61 -3.76
CA THR A 40 14.08 12.30 -3.20
C THR A 40 12.88 12.46 -2.29
N GLU A 41 11.78 11.80 -2.62
CA GLU A 41 10.64 11.76 -1.71
C GLU A 41 9.83 10.46 -1.88
N ILE A 42 9.01 10.18 -0.88
CA ILE A 42 8.19 8.98 -0.81
C ILE A 42 6.85 9.28 -1.48
N TRP A 43 6.50 8.54 -2.53
CA TRP A 43 5.17 8.64 -3.15
C TRP A 43 4.37 7.38 -2.90
N SER A 44 3.13 7.55 -2.48
CA SER A 44 2.19 6.44 -2.43
C SER A 44 1.49 6.33 -3.77
N ASP A 45 1.75 5.23 -4.49
CA ASP A 45 0.98 4.86 -5.67
C ASP A 45 -0.47 4.51 -5.27
N LYS A 46 -1.46 4.97 -6.04
CA LYS A 46 -2.89 4.72 -5.73
C LYS A 46 -3.28 3.24 -5.78
N GLY A 47 -2.51 2.42 -6.50
CA GLY A 47 -2.70 0.96 -6.53
C GLY A 47 -2.47 0.33 -5.16
N HIS A 48 -1.40 0.74 -4.50
CA HIS A 48 -0.96 0.20 -3.21
C HIS A 48 -2.00 0.38 -2.10
N GLN A 49 -2.68 1.53 -2.09
CA GLN A 49 -3.76 1.81 -1.14
C GLN A 49 -5.01 0.95 -1.38
N ARG A 50 -5.28 0.54 -2.62
CA ARG A 50 -6.43 -0.33 -2.93
C ARG A 50 -6.15 -1.77 -2.51
N ASP A 51 -4.97 -2.30 -2.84
CA ASP A 51 -4.60 -3.67 -2.47
C ASP A 51 -4.57 -3.85 -0.94
N MET A 52 -4.03 -2.86 -0.22
CA MET A 52 -4.03 -2.88 1.25
C MET A 52 -5.43 -2.80 1.86
N LYS A 53 -6.29 -1.94 1.31
CA LYS A 53 -7.69 -1.86 1.78
C LYS A 53 -8.44 -3.17 1.56
N ILE A 54 -8.21 -3.85 0.43
CA ILE A 54 -8.82 -5.14 0.14
C ILE A 54 -8.29 -6.21 1.11
N LEU A 55 -6.97 -6.28 1.32
CA LEU A 55 -6.38 -7.25 2.23
C LEU A 55 -6.88 -7.09 3.68
N ILE A 56 -6.95 -5.84 4.15
CA ILE A 56 -7.49 -5.51 5.48
C ILE A 56 -8.99 -5.84 5.54
N GLY A 57 -9.75 -5.49 4.50
CA GLY A 57 -11.19 -5.78 4.45
C GLY A 57 -11.50 -7.28 4.47
N VAL A 58 -10.77 -8.08 3.69
CA VAL A 58 -10.94 -9.54 3.63
C VAL A 58 -10.53 -10.20 4.95
N SER A 59 -9.42 -9.78 5.56
CA SER A 59 -8.97 -10.33 6.84
C SER A 59 -9.95 -10.03 7.99
N ILE A 60 -10.43 -8.78 8.10
CA ILE A 60 -11.45 -8.42 9.10
C ILE A 60 -12.75 -9.20 8.87
N GLY A 61 -13.22 -9.28 7.62
CA GLY A 61 -14.43 -10.03 7.27
C GLY A 61 -14.33 -11.51 7.64
N ALA A 62 -13.20 -12.15 7.33
CA ALA A 62 -12.95 -13.55 7.68
C ALA A 62 -12.94 -13.77 9.21
N CYS A 63 -12.34 -12.86 9.98
CA CYS A 63 -12.36 -12.94 11.44
C CYS A 63 -13.77 -12.83 12.01
N ILE A 64 -14.60 -11.91 11.51
CA ILE A 64 -15.99 -11.77 11.98
C ILE A 64 -16.80 -13.03 11.70
N ILE A 65 -16.63 -13.63 10.51
CA ILE A 65 -17.30 -14.88 10.15
C ILE A 65 -16.84 -16.03 11.06
N ALA A 66 -15.53 -16.16 11.29
CA ALA A 66 -14.99 -17.20 12.15
C ALA A 66 -15.49 -17.07 13.59
N VAL A 67 -15.53 -15.86 14.14
CA VAL A 67 -16.07 -15.59 15.48
C VAL A 67 -17.57 -15.88 15.53
N GLY A 68 -18.33 -15.52 14.49
CA GLY A 68 -19.77 -15.82 14.39
C GLY A 68 -20.06 -17.32 14.36
N MET A 69 -19.28 -18.09 13.58
CA MET A 69 -19.39 -19.55 13.56
C MET A 69 -19.02 -20.15 14.92
N LEU A 70 -17.93 -19.69 15.53
CA LEU A 70 -17.52 -20.17 16.85
C LEU A 70 -18.62 -19.92 17.89
N ALA A 71 -19.19 -18.70 17.92
CA ALA A 71 -20.29 -18.36 18.80
C ALA A 71 -21.53 -19.24 18.56
N TYR A 72 -21.88 -19.49 17.30
CA TYR A 72 -22.97 -20.39 16.94
C TYR A 72 -22.74 -21.82 17.46
N PHE A 73 -21.55 -22.39 17.23
CA PHE A 73 -21.23 -23.72 17.74
C PHE A 73 -21.20 -23.80 19.27
N THR A 74 -20.78 -22.73 19.96
CA THR A 74 -20.80 -22.70 21.44
C THR A 74 -22.18 -22.50 22.05
N MET A 75 -23.14 -21.91 21.32
CA MET A 75 -24.51 -21.70 21.80
C MET A 75 -25.49 -22.78 21.33
N ALA A 76 -25.16 -23.50 20.26
CA ALA A 76 -25.95 -24.60 19.73
C ALA A 76 -25.50 -26.00 20.25
N GLY A 77 -24.45 -26.04 21.07
CA GLY A 77 -23.92 -27.24 21.73
C GLY A 77 -24.36 -27.36 23.19
#